data_AF-A0A2K4XAN4-F1
#
_entry.id   AF-A0A2K4XAN4-F1
#
_cell.length_a   1.000
_cell.length_b   1.000
_cell.length_c   1.000
_cell.angle_alpha   90.00
_cell.angle_beta   90.00
_cell.angle_gamma   90.00
#
_symmetry.space_group_name_H-M   'P 1'
#
loop_
_entity.id
_entity.type
_entity.pdbx_description
1 polymer ?
#
loop_
_entity_poly.entity_id
_entity_poly.type
_entity_poly.pdbx_seq_one_letter_code
_entity_poly.pdbx_strand_id
1 'polypeptide(L)'
;MNINAETLSAFLDSELSEHEMEQVRKALETDDELVMRLAELSEVDMRVKEHATSIDDAPLSDSLAKTVAKLDTATTKNTLNSNVVALTPWQKAKHSANKSLAIAASVAVVFGIAITSYLQPNESQNLVASSIASALNTQLSSGEYEQSDGSVFSAQLSFKNQQGELCRQYALSSNNTTQTSIACKTQSGWQIKAQTATQQSNNGAQYQTASNNSELDAVIDSMISGAPLDRAQEQQAISAKWQLNK
;
A
#
# COMPACT_ATOMS: atom_id res chain seq x y z
N MET A 1 35.96 -6.62 -5.67
CA MET A 1 34.56 -6.18 -5.53
C MET A 1 34.32 -5.87 -4.06
N ASN A 2 33.62 -4.79 -3.74
CA ASN A 2 33.26 -4.48 -2.36
C ASN A 2 31.92 -5.18 -2.07
N ILE A 3 31.90 -6.18 -1.19
CA ILE A 3 30.70 -6.95 -0.88
C ILE A 3 30.00 -6.25 0.29
N ASN A 4 28.85 -5.66 0.00
CA ASN A 4 28.00 -4.97 0.97
C ASN A 4 26.68 -5.75 1.21
N ALA A 5 25.82 -5.21 2.07
CA ALA A 5 24.55 -5.85 2.43
C ALA A 5 23.63 -6.03 1.21
N GLU A 6 23.61 -5.06 0.30
CA GLU A 6 22.83 -5.11 -0.94
C GLU A 6 23.31 -6.26 -1.85
N THR A 7 24.62 -6.44 -1.98
CA THR A 7 25.21 -7.54 -2.74
C THR A 7 24.88 -8.90 -2.14
N LEU A 8 24.95 -9.04 -0.81
CA LEU A 8 24.61 -10.30 -0.13
C LEU A 8 23.12 -10.63 -0.24
N SER A 9 22.24 -9.62 -0.18
CA SER A 9 20.81 -9.81 -0.43
C SER A 9 20.56 -10.27 -1.86
N ALA A 10 21.14 -9.59 -2.86
CA ALA A 10 21.02 -9.98 -4.26
C ALA A 10 21.60 -11.37 -4.54
N PHE A 11 22.64 -11.78 -3.80
CA PHE A 11 23.17 -13.15 -3.87
C PHE A 11 22.17 -14.20 -3.36
N LEU A 12 21.46 -13.93 -2.25
CA LEU A 12 20.40 -14.82 -1.75
C LEU A 12 19.26 -14.98 -2.75
N ASP A 13 18.89 -13.88 -3.41
CA ASP A 13 17.80 -13.85 -4.40
C ASP A 13 18.22 -14.38 -5.78
N SER A 14 19.50 -14.72 -5.98
CA SER A 14 20.09 -15.11 -7.28
C SER A 14 19.99 -14.02 -8.36
N GLU A 15 20.00 -12.75 -7.96
CA GLU A 15 19.84 -11.56 -8.82
C GLU A 15 21.18 -10.92 -9.25
N LEU A 16 22.32 -11.53 -8.89
CA LEU A 16 23.64 -11.10 -9.35
C LEU A 16 24.01 -11.73 -10.69
N SER A 17 24.89 -11.07 -11.45
CA SER A 17 25.47 -11.70 -12.64
C SER A 17 26.29 -12.96 -12.28
N GLU A 18 26.47 -13.89 -13.21
CA GLU A 18 27.22 -15.14 -12.97
C GLU A 18 28.65 -14.87 -12.45
N HIS A 19 29.29 -13.82 -12.97
CA HIS A 19 30.61 -13.39 -12.53
C HIS A 19 30.59 -12.84 -11.09
N GLU A 20 29.58 -12.07 -10.70
CA GLU A 20 29.43 -11.54 -9.34
C GLU A 20 29.05 -12.63 -8.34
N MET A 21 28.17 -13.56 -8.72
CA MET A 21 27.85 -14.75 -7.92
C MET A 21 29.12 -15.53 -7.56
N GLU A 22 30.01 -15.72 -8.52
CA GLU A 22 31.27 -16.44 -8.30
C GLU A 22 32.25 -15.65 -7.42
N GLN A 23 32.28 -14.32 -7.53
CA GLN A 23 33.09 -13.49 -6.64
C GLN A 23 32.60 -13.54 -5.19
N VAL A 24 31.29 -13.55 -4.98
CA VAL A 24 30.70 -13.69 -3.64
C VAL A 24 30.99 -15.08 -3.07
N ARG A 25 30.85 -16.17 -3.85
CA ARG A 25 31.20 -17.53 -3.40
C ARG A 25 32.65 -17.61 -2.92
N LYS A 26 33.59 -17.09 -3.70
CA LYS A 26 35.01 -17.08 -3.33
C LYS A 26 35.30 -16.27 -2.07
N ALA A 27 34.60 -15.15 -1.87
CA ALA A 27 34.78 -14.36 -0.66
C ALA A 27 34.29 -15.12 0.59
N LEU A 28 33.13 -15.80 0.49
CA LEU A 28 32.56 -16.61 1.56
C LEU A 28 33.45 -17.79 1.99
N GLU A 29 34.36 -18.28 1.12
CA GLU A 29 35.32 -19.33 1.48
C GLU A 29 36.40 -18.87 2.46
N THR A 30 36.64 -17.55 2.56
CA THR A 30 37.77 -17.00 3.30
C THR A 30 37.39 -15.98 4.37
N ASP A 31 36.18 -15.45 4.32
CA ASP A 31 35.70 -14.38 5.19
C ASP A 31 34.53 -14.85 6.06
N ASP A 32 34.84 -15.21 7.31
CA ASP A 32 33.87 -15.67 8.29
C ASP A 32 32.85 -14.57 8.67
N GLU A 33 33.21 -13.29 8.62
CA GLU A 33 32.26 -12.20 8.91
C GLU A 33 31.19 -12.08 7.83
N LEU A 34 31.59 -12.24 6.55
CA LEU A 34 30.63 -12.28 5.43
C LEU A 34 29.69 -13.49 5.53
N VAL A 35 30.20 -14.65 5.96
CA VAL A 35 29.36 -15.84 6.21
C VAL A 35 28.35 -15.57 7.31
N MET A 36 28.77 -14.96 8.43
CA MET A 36 27.87 -14.61 9.53
C MET A 36 26.79 -13.61 9.09
N ARG A 37 27.16 -12.60 8.28
CA ARG A 37 26.21 -11.62 7.77
C ARG A 37 25.21 -12.24 6.80
N LEU A 38 25.66 -13.13 5.92
CA LEU A 38 24.79 -13.87 5.00
C LEU A 38 23.81 -14.76 5.78
N ALA A 39 24.27 -15.40 6.86
CA ALA A 39 23.42 -16.23 7.73
C ALA A 39 22.31 -15.40 8.38
N GLU A 40 22.63 -14.22 8.92
CA GLU A 40 21.64 -13.30 9.50
C GLU A 40 20.57 -12.89 8.48
N LEU A 41 20.98 -12.53 7.26
CA LEU A 41 20.05 -12.19 6.18
C LEU A 41 19.16 -13.38 5.79
N SER A 42 19.73 -14.58 5.71
CA SER A 42 18.96 -15.79 5.38
C SER A 42 17.94 -16.18 6.45
N GLU A 43 18.22 -15.90 7.72
CA GLU A 43 17.25 -16.13 8.81
C GLU A 43 16.05 -15.19 8.69
N VAL A 44 16.30 -13.92 8.35
CA VAL A 44 15.23 -12.95 8.11
C VAL A 44 14.37 -13.38 6.92
N ASP A 45 14.99 -13.77 5.79
CA ASP A 45 14.27 -14.25 4.60
C ASP A 45 13.36 -15.44 4.92
N MET A 46 13.87 -16.42 5.69
CA MET A 46 13.09 -17.58 6.10
C MET A 46 11.83 -17.19 6.90
N ARG A 47 11.96 -16.27 7.86
CA ARG A 47 10.83 -15.81 8.69
C ARG A 47 9.78 -15.09 7.85
N VAL A 48 10.21 -14.26 6.90
CA VAL A 48 9.30 -13.57 5.97
C VAL A 48 8.57 -14.58 5.09
N LYS A 49 9.29 -15.54 4.53
CA LYS A 49 8.72 -16.58 3.66
C LYS A 49 7.69 -17.44 4.38
N GLU A 50 7.97 -17.87 5.61
CA GLU A 50 7.04 -18.64 6.44
C GLU A 50 5.69 -17.91 6.62
N HIS A 51 5.73 -16.59 6.83
CA HIS A 51 4.52 -15.79 7.00
C HIS A 51 3.82 -15.52 5.66
N ALA A 52 4.58 -15.34 4.57
CA ALA A 52 4.04 -15.07 3.25
C ALA A 52 3.35 -16.31 2.64
N THR A 53 3.87 -17.52 2.87
CA THR A 53 3.30 -18.77 2.31
C THR A 53 1.89 -19.07 2.80
N SER A 54 1.44 -18.48 3.91
CA SER A 54 0.04 -18.59 4.34
C SER A 54 -0.95 -18.05 3.29
N ILE A 55 -0.50 -17.18 2.38
CA ILE A 55 -1.32 -16.65 1.29
C ILE A 55 -1.39 -17.65 0.12
N ASP A 56 -0.32 -18.41 -0.12
CA ASP A 56 -0.25 -19.39 -1.22
C ASP A 56 -1.20 -20.58 -1.00
N ASP A 57 -1.49 -20.91 0.27
CA ASP A 57 -2.44 -21.95 0.64
C ASP A 57 -3.92 -21.55 0.42
N ALA A 58 -4.19 -20.28 0.11
CA ALA A 58 -5.54 -19.82 -0.16
C ALA A 58 -6.03 -20.35 -1.52
N PRO A 59 -7.19 -21.03 -1.58
CA PRO A 59 -7.70 -21.53 -2.85
C PRO A 59 -8.00 -20.37 -3.80
N LEU A 60 -7.62 -20.55 -5.06
CA LEU A 60 -8.02 -19.65 -6.14
C LEU A 60 -9.54 -19.48 -6.14
N SER A 61 -10.02 -18.28 -6.46
CA SER A 61 -11.46 -18.08 -6.61
C SER A 61 -12.03 -18.99 -7.70
N ASP A 62 -13.29 -19.40 -7.54
CA ASP A 62 -13.98 -20.28 -8.50
C ASP A 62 -13.95 -19.75 -9.94
N SER A 63 -13.98 -18.43 -10.11
CA SER A 63 -13.87 -17.80 -11.42
C SER A 63 -12.48 -17.99 -12.02
N LEU A 64 -11.42 -17.77 -11.23
CA LEU A 64 -10.04 -17.93 -11.66
C LEU A 64 -9.72 -19.39 -11.98
N ALA A 65 -10.13 -20.32 -11.11
CA ALA A 65 -9.97 -21.76 -11.31
C ALA A 65 -10.64 -22.23 -12.62
N LYS A 66 -11.84 -21.72 -12.93
CA LYS A 66 -12.54 -22.01 -14.21
C LYS A 66 -11.78 -21.45 -15.42
N THR A 67 -11.17 -20.27 -15.31
CA THR A 67 -10.34 -19.71 -16.40
C THR A 67 -9.06 -20.52 -16.62
N VAL A 68 -8.37 -20.93 -15.56
CA VAL A 68 -7.16 -21.78 -15.66
C VAL A 68 -7.51 -23.12 -16.32
N ALA A 69 -8.58 -23.79 -15.87
CA ALA A 69 -9.05 -25.03 -16.48
C ALA A 69 -9.41 -24.87 -17.99
N LYS A 70 -9.96 -23.72 -18.39
CA LYS A 70 -10.24 -23.43 -19.80
C LYS A 70 -8.97 -23.21 -20.62
N LEU A 71 -7.94 -22.56 -20.05
CA LEU A 71 -6.66 -22.35 -20.69
C LEU A 71 -5.91 -23.68 -20.86
N ASP A 72 -5.84 -24.51 -19.83
CA ASP A 72 -5.17 -25.82 -19.89
C ASP A 72 -5.84 -26.78 -20.90
N THR A 73 -7.17 -26.78 -20.96
CA THR A 73 -7.92 -27.57 -21.93
C THR A 73 -7.79 -27.05 -23.36
N ALA A 74 -7.61 -25.74 -23.55
CA ALA A 74 -7.32 -25.16 -24.87
C ALA A 74 -5.91 -25.53 -25.35
N THR A 75 -4.92 -25.52 -24.47
CA THR A 75 -3.53 -25.92 -24.79
C THR A 75 -3.43 -27.41 -25.14
N THR A 76 -4.19 -28.26 -24.44
CA THR A 76 -4.22 -29.71 -24.70
C THR A 76 -4.99 -30.10 -25.96
N LYS A 77 -5.97 -29.29 -26.41
CA LYS A 77 -6.70 -29.52 -27.68
C LYS A 77 -5.96 -28.97 -28.91
N ASN A 78 -5.04 -28.02 -28.75
CA ASN A 78 -4.33 -27.40 -29.87
C ASN A 78 -3.04 -28.13 -30.29
N THR A 79 -2.55 -29.12 -29.54
CA THR A 79 -1.40 -29.93 -29.96
C THR A 79 -1.74 -30.97 -31.03
N LEU A 80 -3.01 -31.16 -31.39
CA LEU A 80 -3.42 -32.05 -32.49
C LEU A 80 -3.82 -31.32 -33.79
N ASN A 81 -3.97 -30.00 -33.79
CA ASN A 81 -4.23 -29.23 -35.00
C ASN A 81 -3.71 -27.81 -34.83
N SER A 82 -2.45 -27.60 -35.22
CA SER A 82 -1.82 -26.29 -35.29
C SER A 82 -2.48 -25.45 -36.39
N ASN A 83 -3.64 -24.85 -36.09
CA ASN A 83 -4.29 -23.89 -36.97
C ASN A 83 -3.86 -22.48 -36.55
N VAL A 84 -2.77 -22.01 -37.16
CA VAL A 84 -2.36 -20.61 -37.08
C VAL A 84 -3.41 -19.78 -37.82
N VAL A 85 -4.36 -19.20 -37.08
CA VAL A 85 -5.30 -18.25 -37.68
C VAL A 85 -4.60 -16.90 -37.75
N ALA A 86 -4.18 -16.50 -38.95
CA ALA A 86 -3.73 -15.16 -39.21
C ALA A 86 -4.87 -14.18 -38.84
N LEU A 87 -4.62 -13.30 -37.87
CA LEU A 87 -5.50 -12.17 -37.58
C LEU A 87 -5.48 -11.25 -38.80
N THR A 88 -6.44 -11.46 -39.71
CA THR A 88 -6.60 -10.62 -40.90
C THR A 88 -7.07 -9.23 -40.46
N PRO A 89 -6.59 -8.17 -41.11
CA PRO A 89 -6.61 -6.83 -40.55
C PRO A 89 -8.03 -6.26 -40.57
N TRP A 90 -8.43 -5.76 -39.41
CA TRP A 90 -9.69 -5.06 -39.12
C TRP A 90 -9.80 -3.69 -39.82
N GLN A 91 -9.23 -3.56 -41.02
CA GLN A 91 -9.10 -2.31 -41.78
C GLN A 91 -10.17 -2.15 -42.88
N LYS A 92 -11.03 -3.14 -43.12
CA LYS A 92 -12.09 -3.04 -44.16
C LYS A 92 -13.47 -2.62 -43.64
N ALA A 93 -13.67 -2.52 -42.32
CA ALA A 93 -14.94 -2.08 -41.73
C ALA A 93 -15.08 -0.55 -41.60
N LYS A 94 -14.05 0.24 -41.91
CA LYS A 94 -14.05 1.71 -41.77
C LYS A 94 -14.46 2.50 -43.02
N HIS A 95 -14.87 1.86 -44.12
CA HIS A 95 -15.20 2.55 -45.38
C HIS A 95 -16.70 2.73 -45.70
N SER A 96 -17.62 2.50 -44.76
CA SER A 96 -19.07 2.63 -45.04
C SER A 96 -19.87 3.47 -44.04
N ALA A 97 -19.24 4.37 -43.28
CA ALA A 97 -19.96 5.25 -42.34
C ALA A 97 -19.58 6.72 -42.50
N ASN A 98 -19.62 7.22 -43.74
CA ASN A 98 -19.68 8.66 -44.03
C ASN A 98 -21.04 8.99 -44.64
N LYS A 99 -22.03 9.24 -43.79
CA LYS A 99 -23.14 10.14 -44.13
C LYS A 99 -23.44 11.01 -42.91
N SER A 100 -23.10 12.28 -43.07
CA SER A 100 -23.42 13.42 -42.24
C SER A 100 -24.91 13.50 -41.93
N LEU A 101 -25.24 13.63 -40.64
CA LEU A 101 -26.52 14.17 -40.20
C LEU A 101 -26.23 15.13 -39.05
N ALA A 102 -26.29 16.42 -39.37
CA ALA A 102 -26.29 17.50 -38.41
C ALA A 102 -27.66 17.54 -37.73
N ILE A 103 -27.70 17.43 -36.40
CA ILE A 103 -28.79 17.97 -35.59
C ILE A 103 -28.16 18.63 -34.36
N ALA A 104 -28.31 19.94 -34.30
CA ALA A 104 -28.09 20.74 -33.12
C ALA A 104 -29.19 20.42 -32.08
N ALA A 105 -28.80 20.17 -30.84
CA ALA A 105 -29.65 20.37 -29.67
C ALA A 105 -28.76 20.59 -28.45
N SER A 106 -28.66 21.85 -28.08
CA SER A 106 -28.22 22.36 -26.78
C SER A 106 -28.91 21.63 -25.62
N VAL A 107 -28.12 21.06 -24.71
CA VAL A 107 -28.50 20.92 -23.31
C VAL A 107 -27.29 21.33 -22.47
N ALA A 108 -27.40 22.51 -21.88
CA ALA A 108 -26.59 22.89 -20.75
C ALA A 108 -26.92 21.94 -19.59
N VAL A 109 -25.96 21.11 -19.19
CA VAL A 109 -25.94 20.54 -17.83
C VAL A 109 -24.68 21.07 -17.18
N VAL A 110 -24.94 22.05 -16.32
CA VAL A 110 -24.07 22.51 -15.25
C VAL A 110 -23.61 21.30 -14.46
N PHE A 111 -22.40 20.79 -14.73
CA PHE A 111 -21.67 20.03 -13.71
C PHE A 111 -21.05 21.06 -12.77
N GLY A 112 -21.86 21.44 -11.79
CA GLY A 112 -21.43 22.18 -10.63
C GLY A 112 -20.36 21.40 -9.89
N ILE A 113 -19.18 22.00 -9.80
CA ILE A 113 -18.43 22.22 -8.57
C ILE A 113 -18.92 21.34 -7.41
N ALA A 114 -18.23 20.22 -7.18
CA ALA A 114 -18.16 19.56 -5.88
C ALA A 114 -16.71 19.21 -5.52
N ILE A 115 -15.77 20.03 -5.98
CA ILE A 115 -14.40 20.08 -5.48
C ILE A 115 -14.22 21.51 -5.01
N THR A 116 -13.67 21.71 -3.81
CA THR A 116 -13.40 23.00 -3.15
C THR A 116 -14.46 23.56 -2.20
N SER A 117 -14.97 22.72 -1.30
CA SER A 117 -15.50 23.24 -0.03
C SER A 117 -15.10 22.35 1.14
N TYR A 118 -13.79 22.15 1.33
CA TYR A 118 -13.24 21.75 2.62
C TYR A 118 -11.81 22.28 2.86
N LEU A 119 -11.52 23.48 2.34
CA LEU A 119 -10.36 24.28 2.76
C LEU A 119 -10.86 25.57 3.42
N GLN A 120 -11.49 25.44 4.58
CA GLN A 120 -11.54 26.50 5.58
C GLN A 120 -11.29 25.87 6.96
N PRO A 121 -10.18 26.21 7.63
CA PRO A 121 -9.87 25.67 8.94
C PRO A 121 -10.75 26.36 9.99
N ASN A 122 -11.87 25.73 10.34
CA ASN A 122 -12.48 25.96 11.65
C ASN A 122 -11.67 25.15 12.67
N GLU A 123 -10.76 25.80 13.39
CA GLU A 123 -9.87 25.21 14.41
C GLU A 123 -10.60 24.33 15.45
N SER A 124 -11.90 24.54 15.66
CA SER A 124 -12.72 23.77 16.60
C SER A 124 -13.36 22.50 16.03
N GLN A 125 -13.42 22.31 14.71
CA GLN A 125 -14.02 21.11 14.07
C GLN A 125 -12.99 20.05 13.67
N ASN A 126 -11.70 20.35 13.74
CA ASN A 126 -10.62 19.45 13.32
C ASN A 126 -9.93 18.72 14.49
N LEU A 127 -10.51 18.71 15.68
CA LEU A 127 -9.95 17.95 16.80
C LEU A 127 -10.39 16.49 16.75
N VAL A 128 -9.43 15.58 16.95
CA VAL A 128 -9.72 14.15 17.07
C VAL A 128 -10.50 13.88 18.36
N ALA A 129 -11.54 13.05 18.27
CA ALA A 129 -12.33 12.64 19.43
C ALA A 129 -11.45 12.00 20.52
N SER A 130 -11.82 12.16 21.80
CA SER A 130 -11.00 11.74 22.93
C SER A 130 -10.69 10.23 22.96
N SER A 131 -11.61 9.38 22.52
CA SER A 131 -11.41 7.94 22.39
C SER A 131 -10.28 7.61 21.42
N ILE A 132 -10.33 8.17 20.21
CA ILE A 132 -9.32 8.00 19.16
C ILE A 132 -8.00 8.64 19.58
N ALA A 133 -8.04 9.80 20.25
CA ALA A 133 -6.85 10.47 20.75
C ALA A 133 -6.07 9.60 21.76
N SER A 134 -6.77 8.81 22.58
CA SER A 134 -6.14 7.84 23.49
C SER A 134 -5.39 6.75 22.71
N ALA A 135 -6.02 6.21 21.67
CA ALA A 135 -5.41 5.20 20.80
C ALA A 135 -4.18 5.78 20.07
N LEU A 136 -4.29 6.99 19.51
CA LEU A 136 -3.17 7.70 18.90
C LEU A 136 -2.02 7.98 19.88
N ASN A 137 -2.30 8.11 21.17
CA ASN A 137 -1.26 8.34 22.17
C ASN A 137 -0.51 7.05 22.54
N THR A 138 -1.11 5.87 22.38
CA THR A 138 -0.66 4.63 23.06
C THR A 138 -0.35 3.47 22.12
N GLN A 139 -1.02 3.39 20.97
CA GLN A 139 -0.92 2.24 20.08
C GLN A 139 0.20 2.40 19.05
N LEU A 140 0.86 1.30 18.69
CA LEU A 140 1.93 1.27 17.67
C LEU A 140 1.36 1.10 16.25
N SER A 141 2.13 1.50 15.23
CA SER A 141 1.69 1.49 13.83
C SER A 141 1.61 0.11 13.16
N SER A 142 1.52 -0.97 13.95
CA SER A 142 1.52 -2.36 13.45
C SER A 142 0.40 -3.21 14.07
N GLY A 143 -0.57 -2.59 14.74
CA GLY A 143 -1.63 -3.28 15.47
C GLY A 143 -3.01 -2.80 15.08
N GLU A 144 -3.97 -3.70 15.21
CA GLU A 144 -5.40 -3.40 15.14
C GLU A 144 -6.00 -3.47 16.54
N TYR A 145 -6.88 -2.52 16.86
CA TYR A 145 -7.42 -2.32 18.19
C TYR A 145 -8.92 -2.05 18.14
N GLU A 146 -9.71 -3.00 18.62
CA GLU A 146 -11.14 -2.81 18.79
C GLU A 146 -11.42 -1.67 19.79
N GLN A 147 -12.28 -0.75 19.36
CA GLN A 147 -12.78 0.36 20.15
C GLN A 147 -14.07 -0.05 20.86
N SER A 148 -14.46 0.71 21.89
CA SER A 148 -15.67 0.45 22.68
C SER A 148 -16.98 0.49 21.88
N ASP A 149 -16.98 1.14 20.72
CA ASP A 149 -18.12 1.23 19.80
C ASP A 149 -18.12 0.13 18.72
N GLY A 150 -17.20 -0.83 18.80
CA GLY A 150 -17.03 -1.91 17.83
C GLY A 150 -16.29 -1.51 16.55
N SER A 151 -15.80 -0.28 16.44
CA SER A 151 -14.89 0.10 15.35
C SER A 151 -13.49 -0.47 15.57
N VAL A 152 -12.75 -0.72 14.49
CA VAL A 152 -11.35 -1.17 14.56
C VAL A 152 -10.44 0.00 14.24
N PHE A 153 -9.57 0.36 15.19
CA PHE A 153 -8.54 1.37 15.01
C PHE A 153 -7.22 0.71 14.59
N SER A 154 -6.56 1.27 13.59
CA SER A 154 -5.21 0.87 13.18
C SER A 154 -4.36 2.12 12.94
N ALA A 155 -3.24 2.23 13.66
CA ALA A 155 -2.22 3.23 13.31
C ALA A 155 -1.35 2.65 12.19
N GLN A 156 -1.00 3.48 11.20
CA GLN A 156 -0.32 3.02 9.99
C GLN A 156 1.05 3.67 9.79
N LEU A 157 1.19 4.95 10.14
CA LEU A 157 2.43 5.70 9.95
C LEU A 157 2.57 6.76 11.03
N SER A 158 3.80 6.95 11.51
CA SER A 158 4.18 8.09 12.37
C SER A 158 5.31 8.86 11.70
N PHE A 159 5.25 10.19 11.70
CA PHE A 159 6.26 11.04 11.06
C PHE A 159 6.34 12.42 11.72
N LYS A 160 7.40 13.17 11.42
CA LYS A 160 7.54 14.58 11.82
C LYS A 160 7.17 15.47 10.65
N ASN A 161 6.37 16.52 10.87
CA ASN A 161 6.08 17.50 9.82
C ASN A 161 7.13 18.61 9.74
N GLN A 162 7.06 19.45 8.70
CA GLN A 162 7.94 20.59 8.48
C GLN A 162 7.87 21.65 9.60
N GLN A 163 6.75 21.76 10.31
CA GLN A 163 6.59 22.62 11.50
C GLN A 163 7.21 22.00 12.76
N GLY A 164 7.70 20.77 12.62
CA GLY A 164 8.34 20.00 13.67
C GLY A 164 7.39 19.13 14.49
N GLU A 165 6.08 19.23 14.31
CA GLU A 165 5.06 18.47 15.04
C GLU A 165 5.11 16.98 14.68
N LEU A 166 4.76 16.11 15.63
CA LEU A 166 4.61 14.68 15.36
C LEU A 166 3.21 14.39 14.84
N CYS A 167 3.13 13.73 13.70
CA CYS A 167 1.89 13.39 13.01
C CYS A 167 1.76 11.87 12.86
N ARG A 168 0.51 11.41 12.77
CA ARG A 168 0.18 10.01 12.55
C ARG A 168 -0.90 9.85 11.51
N GLN A 169 -0.75 8.86 10.64
CA GLN A 169 -1.83 8.31 9.82
C GLN A 169 -2.47 7.13 10.57
N TYR A 170 -3.80 7.11 10.60
CA TYR A 170 -4.57 6.04 11.21
C TYR A 170 -5.83 5.74 10.38
N ALA A 171 -6.33 4.51 10.51
CA ALA A 171 -7.59 4.06 9.94
C ALA A 171 -8.58 3.68 11.06
N LEU A 172 -9.86 3.93 10.78
CA LEU A 172 -11.00 3.52 11.59
C LEU A 172 -11.98 2.78 10.70
N SER A 173 -12.16 1.49 10.95
CA SER A 173 -13.08 0.64 10.19
C SER A 173 -14.34 0.37 11.00
N SER A 174 -15.51 0.67 10.43
CA SER A 174 -16.83 0.41 11.02
C SER A 174 -17.87 0.18 9.92
N ASN A 175 -18.71 -0.84 10.06
CA ASN A 175 -19.87 -1.09 9.19
C ASN A 175 -19.56 -0.97 7.68
N ASN A 176 -18.52 -1.68 7.21
CA ASN A 176 -18.01 -1.67 5.83
C ASN A 176 -17.47 -0.31 5.33
N THR A 177 -17.23 0.65 6.21
CA THR A 177 -16.58 1.91 5.87
C THR A 177 -15.26 1.99 6.61
N THR A 178 -14.18 2.27 5.89
CA THR A 178 -12.87 2.57 6.47
C THR A 178 -12.57 4.04 6.25
N GLN A 179 -12.44 4.79 7.34
CA GLN A 179 -11.98 6.17 7.31
C GLN A 179 -10.48 6.19 7.61
N THR A 180 -9.68 6.75 6.70
CA THR A 180 -8.25 7.01 6.94
C THR A 180 -8.05 8.49 7.21
N SER A 181 -7.19 8.83 8.17
CA SER A 181 -6.99 10.22 8.59
C SER A 181 -5.54 10.46 8.99
N ILE A 182 -5.08 11.69 8.75
CA ILE A 182 -3.78 12.20 9.21
C ILE A 182 -4.06 13.22 10.31
N ALA A 183 -3.48 13.02 11.48
CA ALA A 183 -3.56 13.97 12.58
C ALA A 183 -2.18 14.33 13.14
N CYS A 184 -1.97 15.60 13.47
CA CYS A 184 -0.74 16.09 14.09
C CYS A 184 -0.97 16.48 15.55
N LYS A 185 0.01 16.19 16.40
CA LYS A 185 -0.03 16.52 17.82
C LYS A 185 0.29 18.00 18.01
N THR A 186 -0.69 18.73 18.52
CA THR A 186 -0.57 20.15 18.91
C THR A 186 -0.75 20.31 20.41
N GLN A 187 -0.65 21.55 20.91
CA GLN A 187 -0.89 21.87 22.32
C GLN A 187 -2.34 21.62 22.76
N SER A 188 -3.31 21.78 21.85
CA SER A 188 -4.74 21.57 22.13
C SER A 188 -5.18 20.11 21.94
N GLY A 189 -4.31 19.24 21.43
CA GLY A 189 -4.60 17.84 21.17
C GLY A 189 -4.18 17.41 19.76
N TRP A 190 -4.71 16.26 19.33
CA TRP A 190 -4.52 15.79 17.97
C TRP A 190 -5.45 16.57 17.02
N GLN A 191 -4.87 17.26 16.04
CA GLN A 191 -5.59 17.99 15.01
C GLN A 191 -5.53 17.23 13.68
N ILE A 192 -6.70 16.94 13.11
CA ILE A 192 -6.87 16.35 11.79
C ILE A 192 -6.39 17.34 10.73
N LYS A 193 -5.51 16.88 9.84
CA LYS A 193 -4.98 17.66 8.72
C LYS A 193 -5.55 17.20 7.38
N ALA A 194 -5.87 15.91 7.25
CA ALA A 194 -6.55 15.35 6.09
C ALA A 194 -7.29 14.06 6.47
N GLN A 195 -8.32 13.72 5.72
CA GLN A 195 -9.08 12.49 5.91
C GLN A 195 -9.77 12.07 4.62
N THR A 196 -9.92 10.76 4.43
CA THR A 196 -10.68 10.13 3.35
C THR A 196 -11.51 8.99 3.92
N ALA A 197 -12.58 8.63 3.23
CA ALA A 197 -13.41 7.48 3.61
C ALA A 197 -13.66 6.60 2.39
N THR A 198 -13.46 5.31 2.56
CA THR A 198 -13.69 4.30 1.53
C THR A 198 -14.74 3.31 2.02
N GLN A 199 -15.73 3.02 1.17
CA GLN A 199 -16.66 1.94 1.42
C GLN A 199 -16.07 0.66 0.85
N GLN A 200 -15.94 -0.36 1.69
CA GLN A 200 -15.47 -1.67 1.29
C GLN A 200 -16.58 -2.32 0.46
N SER A 201 -16.26 -2.64 -0.80
CA SER A 201 -17.20 -3.31 -1.69
C SER A 201 -17.40 -4.75 -1.18
N ASN A 202 -18.65 -5.10 -0.87
CA ASN A 202 -19.08 -6.45 -0.45
C ASN A 202 -19.01 -7.47 -1.61
N ASN A 203 -17.92 -7.52 -2.36
CA ASN A 203 -17.77 -8.44 -3.49
C ASN A 203 -17.35 -9.86 -3.08
N GLY A 204 -17.56 -10.26 -1.82
CA GLY A 204 -17.31 -11.63 -1.32
C GLY A 204 -15.86 -12.10 -1.42
N ALA A 205 -14.94 -11.26 -1.89
CA ALA A 205 -13.52 -11.55 -1.96
C ALA A 205 -12.90 -11.29 -0.59
N GLN A 206 -12.42 -12.34 0.07
CA GLN A 206 -11.67 -12.28 1.33
C GLN A 206 -10.25 -11.69 1.18
N TYR A 207 -9.95 -11.02 0.06
CA TYR A 207 -8.64 -10.44 -0.18
C TYR A 207 -8.70 -8.94 0.06
N GLN A 208 -7.86 -8.45 0.97
CA GLN A 208 -7.70 -7.03 1.24
C GLN A 208 -6.69 -6.45 0.25
N THR A 209 -7.17 -5.64 -0.70
CA THR A 209 -6.27 -4.85 -1.55
C THR A 209 -5.59 -3.79 -0.70
N ALA A 210 -4.32 -3.49 -0.96
CA ALA A 210 -3.68 -2.31 -0.40
C ALA A 210 -4.60 -1.10 -0.63
N SER A 211 -4.95 -0.37 0.44
CA SER A 211 -5.84 0.77 0.34
C SER A 211 -5.21 1.80 -0.60
N ASN A 212 -5.89 2.14 -1.69
CA ASN A 212 -5.45 3.21 -2.58
C ASN A 212 -5.73 4.57 -1.91
N ASN A 213 -4.86 4.97 -0.99
CA ASN A 213 -4.93 6.23 -0.26
C ASN A 213 -4.06 7.31 -0.93
N SER A 214 -3.92 7.28 -2.26
CA SER A 214 -3.01 8.16 -3.01
C SER A 214 -3.20 9.66 -2.71
N GLU A 215 -4.41 10.06 -2.34
CA GLU A 215 -4.73 11.43 -1.92
C GLU A 215 -4.08 11.82 -0.59
N LEU A 216 -4.02 10.90 0.37
CA LEU A 216 -3.37 11.11 1.67
C LEU A 216 -1.85 10.98 1.57
N ASP A 217 -1.35 10.10 0.69
CA ASP A 217 0.09 9.96 0.45
C ASP A 217 0.68 11.29 -0.05
N ALA A 218 0.01 11.96 -0.98
CA ALA A 218 0.41 13.29 -1.45
C ALA A 218 0.40 14.35 -0.33
N VAL A 219 -0.53 14.24 0.63
CA VAL A 219 -0.54 15.12 1.81
C VAL A 219 0.68 14.85 2.67
N ILE A 220 0.99 13.58 2.98
CA ILE A 220 2.17 13.20 3.76
C ILE A 220 3.44 13.73 3.09
N ASP A 221 3.63 13.43 1.80
CA ASP A 221 4.81 13.85 1.04
C ASP A 221 5.01 15.37 1.08
N SER A 222 3.92 16.14 1.05
CA SER A 222 3.98 17.60 1.11
C SER A 222 4.36 18.15 2.48
N MET A 223 4.08 17.43 3.57
CA MET A 223 4.26 17.92 4.94
C MET A 223 5.38 17.24 5.74
N ILE A 224 5.81 16.04 5.34
CA ILE A 224 6.80 15.26 6.08
C ILE A 224 8.17 15.96 6.05
N SER A 225 8.89 15.85 7.15
CA SER A 225 10.27 16.30 7.31
C SER A 225 11.15 15.10 7.57
N GLY A 226 11.87 14.65 6.53
CA GLY A 226 12.75 13.49 6.60
C GLY A 226 11.99 12.16 6.44
N ALA A 227 12.57 11.09 6.99
CA ALA A 227 11.95 9.78 6.95
C ALA A 227 10.81 9.64 7.99
N PRO A 228 9.85 8.73 7.77
CA PRO A 228 8.93 8.30 8.81
C PRO A 228 9.67 7.78 10.04
N LEU A 229 8.99 7.82 11.19
CA LEU A 229 9.52 7.26 12.43
C LEU A 229 9.63 5.74 12.31
N ASP A 230 10.79 5.21 12.65
CA ASP A 230 10.95 3.78 12.87
C ASP A 230 10.23 3.34 14.16
N ARG A 231 10.22 2.03 14.41
CA ARG A 231 9.55 1.43 15.57
C ARG A 231 10.10 1.96 16.91
N ALA A 232 11.42 2.14 17.03
CA ALA A 232 12.04 2.60 18.27
C ALA A 232 11.74 4.09 18.51
N GLN A 233 11.80 4.90 17.45
CA GLN A 233 11.45 6.31 17.47
C GLN A 233 9.98 6.52 17.81
N GLU A 234 9.08 5.71 17.26
CA GLU A 234 7.66 5.74 17.60
C GLU A 234 7.41 5.38 19.08
N GLN A 235 8.05 4.32 19.59
CA GLN A 235 7.96 3.96 21.01
C GLN A 235 8.47 5.09 21.92
N GLN A 236 9.58 5.73 21.52
CA GLN A 236 10.10 6.87 22.24
C GLN A 236 9.10 8.03 22.23
N ALA A 237 8.50 8.34 21.07
CA ALA A 237 7.47 9.37 20.95
C ALA A 237 6.25 9.08 21.85
N ILE A 238 5.78 7.83 21.90
CA ILE A 238 4.70 7.40 22.81
C ILE A 238 5.09 7.62 24.27
N SER A 239 6.29 7.18 24.67
CA SER A 239 6.79 7.34 26.05
C SER A 239 6.93 8.81 26.45
N ALA A 240 7.32 9.66 25.50
CA ALA A 240 7.42 11.11 25.65
C ALA A 240 6.07 11.84 25.48
N LYS A 241 4.95 11.09 25.38
CA LYS A 241 3.59 11.64 25.19
C LYS A 241 3.48 12.55 23.96
N TRP A 242 4.22 12.22 22.92
CA TRP A 242 4.28 12.96 21.65
C TRP A 242 4.74 14.41 21.81
N GLN A 243 5.50 14.69 22.88
CA GLN A 243 6.18 15.95 23.08
C GLN A 243 7.56 15.87 22.45
N LEU A 244 7.89 16.85 21.62
CA LEU A 244 9.25 16.97 21.11
C LEU A 244 10.09 17.61 22.21
N ASN A 245 11.17 16.95 22.60
CA ASN A 245 12.23 17.60 23.35
C ASN A 245 12.75 18.74 22.46
N LYS A 246 12.53 19.98 22.90
CA LYS A 246 13.13 21.17 22.27
C LYS A 246 14.64 21.19 22.46
#